data_AF-A0A366X3Q6-F1
#
_entry.id   AF-A0A366X3Q6-F1
#
_cell.length_a   1.000
_cell.length_b   1.000
_cell.length_c   1.000
_cell.angle_alpha   90.00
_cell.angle_beta   90.00
_cell.angle_gamma   90.00
#
_symmetry.space_group_name_H-M   'P 1'
#
loop_
_entity.id
_entity.type
_entity.pdbx_description
1 polymer ?
#
loop_
_entity_poly.entity_id
_entity_poly.type
_entity_poly.pdbx_seq_one_letter_code
_entity_poly.pdbx_strand_id
1 'polypeptide(L)' 'MRLIALQLFGDRYWAKADIKAPYDWENDAWPATAELQIGKNLSPGIALYADVLIGIGTDRPYDQGAGIGLRFNY' A
#
# COMPACT_ATOMS: atom_id res chain seq x y z
N MET A 1 11.99 -7.79 -5.12
CA MET A 1 11.64 -6.63 -5.98
C MET A 1 10.59 -5.76 -5.31
N ARG A 2 10.55 -4.46 -5.62
CA ARG A 2 9.50 -3.54 -5.14
C ARG A 2 9.14 -2.53 -6.23
N LEU A 3 7.86 -2.29 -6.42
CA LEU A 3 7.31 -1.30 -7.34
C LEU A 3 6.36 -0.39 -6.58
N ILE A 4 6.58 0.93 -6.66
CA ILE A 4 5.69 1.93 -6.07
C ILE A 4 5.20 2.84 -7.18
N ALA A 5 3.90 2.97 -7.31
CA ALA A 5 3.25 3.94 -8.19
C ALA A 5 2.41 4.89 -7.33
N LEU A 6 2.55 6.19 -7.56
CA LEU A 6 1.71 7.22 -6.95
C LEU A 6 1.11 8.05 -8.07
N GLN A 7 -0.21 8.15 -8.09
CA GLN A 7 -0.93 8.95 -9.06
C GLN A 7 -1.84 9.95 -8.37
N LEU A 8 -1.74 11.21 -8.80
CA LEU A 8 -2.59 12.30 -8.36
C LEU A 8 -3.83 12.34 -9.26
N PHE A 9 -5.00 12.55 -8.67
CA PHE A 9 -6.28 12.67 -9.36
C PHE A 9 -6.99 13.95 -8.91
N GLY A 10 -7.23 14.87 -9.85
CA GLY A 10 -7.75 16.21 -9.53
C GLY A 10 -6.90 16.96 -8.51
N ASP A 11 -7.44 18.03 -7.93
CA ASP A 11 -6.65 18.95 -7.11
C ASP A 11 -6.20 18.38 -5.76
N ARG A 12 -6.82 17.30 -5.25
CA ARG A 12 -6.61 16.84 -3.86
C ARG A 12 -6.67 15.33 -3.63
N TYR A 13 -7.01 14.52 -4.63
CA TYR A 13 -7.04 13.07 -4.47
C TYR A 13 -5.76 12.43 -4.97
N TRP A 14 -5.41 11.30 -4.39
CA TRP A 14 -4.26 10.52 -4.79
C TRP A 14 -4.56 9.04 -4.59
N ALA A 15 -3.96 8.20 -5.42
CA ALA A 15 -3.87 6.77 -5.17
C ALA A 15 -2.41 6.34 -5.22
N LYS A 16 -2.06 5.42 -4.33
CA LYS A 16 -0.74 4.82 -4.23
C LYS A 16 -0.90 3.32 -4.34
N ALA A 17 -0.13 2.69 -5.22
CA ALA A 17 0.05 1.25 -5.26
C ALA A 17 1.50 0.91 -4.87
N ASP A 18 1.68 -0.06 -3.98
CA ASP A 18 3.00 -0.55 -3.54
C ASP A 18 3.01 -2.08 -3.59
N ILE A 19 3.75 -2.63 -4.54
CA ILE A 19 3.89 -4.07 -4.74
C ILE A 19 5.28 -4.48 -4.27
N LYS A 20 5.37 -5.46 -3.37
CA LYS A 20 6.61 -5.99 -2.81
C LYS A 20 6.66 -7.49 -3.06
N ALA A 21 7.73 -7.97 -3.67
CA ALA A 21 7.98 -9.40 -3.86
C ALA A 21 9.41 -9.71 -3.39
N PRO A 22 9.68 -9.79 -2.08
CA PRO A 22 10.97 -10.26 -1.59
C PRO A 22 11.17 -11.75 -1.92
N TYR A 23 12.43 -12.15 -2.13
CA TYR A 23 12.77 -13.57 -2.17
C TYR A 23 12.88 -14.09 -0.74
N ASP A 24 12.23 -15.20 -0.46
CA ASP A 24 12.26 -15.91 0.81
C ASP A 24 13.21 -17.11 0.65
N TRP A 25 14.43 -16.97 1.17
CA TRP A 25 15.47 -18.00 1.11
C TRP A 25 15.17 -19.21 2.00
N GLU A 26 14.31 -19.06 3.02
CA GLU A 26 13.96 -20.15 3.93
C GLU A 26 12.98 -21.12 3.28
N ASN A 27 12.09 -20.59 2.43
CA ASN A 27 11.01 -21.35 1.79
C ASN A 27 11.22 -21.52 0.27
N ASP A 28 12.38 -21.09 -0.25
CA ASP A 28 12.70 -21.03 -1.69
C ASP A 28 11.56 -20.45 -2.54
N ALA A 29 10.95 -19.37 -2.04
CA ALA A 29 9.71 -18.81 -2.57
C ALA A 29 9.79 -17.30 -2.82
N TRP A 30 8.86 -16.79 -3.62
CA TRP A 30 8.68 -15.36 -3.85
C TRP A 30 7.32 -14.91 -3.29
N PRO A 31 7.18 -14.74 -1.96
CA PRO A 31 5.97 -14.14 -1.41
C PRO A 31 5.82 -12.73 -1.97
N ALA A 32 4.64 -12.41 -2.47
CA ALA A 32 4.32 -11.08 -2.97
C ALA A 32 3.24 -10.42 -2.10
N THR A 33 3.29 -9.11 -1.96
CA THR A 33 2.23 -8.30 -1.36
C THR A 33 1.95 -7.12 -2.27
N ALA A 34 0.70 -6.73 -2.35
CA ALA A 34 0.21 -5.58 -3.07
C ALA A 34 -0.63 -4.74 -2.09
N GLU A 35 -0.24 -3.49 -1.94
CA GLU A 35 -0.93 -2.50 -1.12
C GLU A 35 -1.48 -1.42 -2.03
N LEU A 36 -2.78 -1.13 -1.92
CA LEU A 36 -3.45 -0.05 -2.59
C LEU A 36 -3.97 0.93 -1.55
N GLN A 37 -3.56 2.19 -1.64
CA GLN A 37 -4.04 3.27 -0.81
C GLN A 37 -4.73 4.32 -1.68
N ILE A 38 -5.87 4.83 -1.23
CA ILE A 38 -6.57 5.93 -1.87
C ILE A 38 -6.82 6.99 -0.81
N GLY A 39 -6.40 8.22 -1.09
CA GLY A 39 -6.49 9.31 -0.12
C GLY A 39 -6.88 10.64 -0.72
N LYS A 40 -7.26 11.55 0.18
CA LYS A 40 -7.64 12.92 -0.10
C LYS A 40 -6.92 13.86 0.87
N ASN A 41 -6.31 14.90 0.32
CA ASN A 41 -5.75 15.99 1.09
C ASN A 41 -6.88 16.87 1.62
N LEU A 42 -7.04 16.92 2.95
CA LEU A 42 -8.00 17.79 3.63
C LEU A 42 -7.43 19.21 3.80
N SER A 43 -6.14 19.29 4.09
CA SER A 43 -5.36 20.52 4.18
C SER A 43 -3.94 20.27 3.65
N PRO A 44 -3.10 21.31 3.43
CA PRO A 44 -1.72 21.13 2.97
C PRO A 44 -0.88 20.19 3.86
N GLY A 45 -1.25 20.06 5.13
CA GLY A 45 -0.55 19.20 6.10
C GLY A 45 -1.31 17.95 6.55
N ILE A 46 -2.56 17.75 6.14
CA ILE A 46 -3.38 16.61 6.58
C ILE A 46 -4.07 15.95 5.40
N ALA A 47 -3.91 14.63 5.28
CA ALA A 47 -4.64 13.80 4.34
C ALA A 47 -5.33 12.64 5.06
N LEU A 48 -6.51 12.27 4.59
CA LEU A 48 -7.22 11.07 4.99
C LEU A 48 -7.04 10.03 3.89
N TYR A 49 -6.79 8.79 4.24
CA TYR A 49 -6.70 7.70 3.27
C TYR A 49 -7.36 6.43 3.79
N ALA A 50 -7.74 5.57 2.85
CA ALA A 50 -8.05 4.18 3.10
C ALA A 50 -7.00 3.32 2.39
N ASP A 51 -6.65 2.19 2.99
CA ASP A 51 -5.69 1.25 2.44
C ASP A 51 -6.26 -0.17 2.43
N VAL A 52 -5.82 -0.95 1.46
CA VAL A 52 -6.07 -2.38 1.36
C VAL A 52 -4.75 -3.05 1.01
N LEU A 53 -4.41 -4.11 1.74
CA LEU A 53 -3.24 -4.94 1.54
C LEU A 53 -3.69 -6.36 1.18
N ILE A 54 -3.07 -6.92 0.16
CA ILE A 54 -3.30 -8.28 -0.32
C ILE A 54 -1.94 -8.97 -0.48
N GLY A 55 -1.76 -10.10 0.18
CA GLY A 55 -0.67 -11.05 0.07
C GLY A 55 -1.00 -12.07 -1.00
N ILE A 56 0.02 -12.41 -1.78
CA ILE A 56 0.01 -13.37 -2.87
C ILE A 56 1.14 -14.36 -2.54
N GLY A 57 0.76 -15.47 -1.92
CA GLY A 57 1.65 -16.55 -1.46
C GLY A 57 0.99 -17.30 -0.31
N THR A 58 1.07 -18.63 -0.28
CA THR A 58 0.29 -19.48 0.65
C THR A 58 0.87 -19.61 2.06
N ASP A 59 1.98 -18.94 2.36
CA ASP A 59 2.83 -19.24 3.52
C ASP A 59 2.87 -18.16 4.61
N ARG A 60 1.99 -17.14 4.61
CA ARG A 60 1.98 -16.14 5.70
C ARG A 60 0.57 -15.82 6.25
N PRO A 61 0.39 -15.78 7.58
CA PRO A 61 -0.91 -15.58 8.24
C PRO A 61 -1.48 -14.15 8.14
N TYR A 62 -0.78 -13.21 7.49
CA TYR A 62 -1.19 -11.81 7.32
C TYR A 62 -1.34 -11.47 5.84
N ASP A 63 -2.18 -12.24 5.15
CA ASP A 63 -2.37 -12.11 3.71
C ASP A 63 -3.34 -11.01 3.32
N GLN A 64 -4.16 -10.47 4.22
CA GLN A 64 -5.13 -9.44 3.83
C GLN A 64 -5.33 -8.44 4.95
N GLY A 65 -5.40 -7.17 4.58
CA GLY A 65 -5.64 -6.07 5.52
C GLY A 65 -6.43 -4.96 4.85
N ALA A 66 -7.24 -4.26 5.62
CA ALA A 66 -7.86 -3.02 5.20
C ALA A 66 -7.82 -2.03 6.36
N GLY A 67 -7.57 -0.76 6.03
CA GLY A 67 -7.33 0.28 7.01
C GLY A 67 -7.88 1.63 6.56
N ILE A 68 -8.08 2.50 7.56
CA ILE A 68 -8.26 3.93 7.36
C ILE A 68 -7.19 4.65 8.18
N GLY A 69 -6.60 5.68 7.61
CA GLY A 69 -5.47 6.37 8.22
C GLY A 69 -5.48 7.87 7.96
N LEU A 70 -4.86 8.59 8.89
CA LEU A 70 -4.53 9.99 8.74
C LEU A 70 -3.05 10.12 8.43
N ARG A 71 -2.71 10.96 7.45
CA ARG A 71 -1.34 11.28 7.06
C ARG A 71 -1.08 12.74 7.35
N PHE A 72 0.00 13.00 8.07
CA PHE A 72 0.48 14.34 8.36
C PHE A 72 1.70 14.63 7.50
N ASN A 73 1.67 15.72 6.73
CA ASN A 73 2.84 16.24 6.03
C ASN A 73 3.33 17.46 6.83
N TYR A 74 4.57 17.42 7.30
CA TYR A 74 5.26 18.50 8.03
C TYR A 74 6.28 19.17 7.11
#